data_AF-A0A3D3R055-F1
#
_entry.id   AF-A0A3D3R055-F1
#
_cell.length_a   1.000
_cell.length_b   1.000
_cell.length_c   1.000
_cell.angle_alpha   90.00
_cell.angle_beta   90.00
_cell.angle_gamma   90.00
#
_symmetry.space_group_name_H-M   'P 1'
#
loop_
_entity.id
_entity.type
_entity.pdbx_description
1 polymer ?
#
loop_
_entity_poly.entity_id
_entity_poly.type
_entity_poly.pdbx_seq_one_letter_code
_entity_poly.pdbx_strand_id
1 'polypeptide(L)' 'KHHFGYMVALRGTQIVPVALADAVGEMRALEKNFLEEAEVFLQ' A
#
# COMPACT_ATOMS: atom_id res chain seq x y z
N LYS A 1 22.10 -4.00 12.14
CA LYS A 1 22.40 -3.05 11.04
C LYS A 1 21.07 -2.40 10.64
N HIS A 2 20.92 -1.10 10.81
CA HIS A 2 19.68 -0.39 10.46
C HIS A 2 19.64 -0.18 8.95
N HIS A 3 18.56 -0.61 8.28
CA HIS A 3 18.36 -0.42 6.84
C HIS A 3 17.81 0.98 6.58
N PHE A 4 18.69 1.97 6.59
CA PHE A 4 18.34 3.35 6.27
C PHE A 4 17.90 3.47 4.81
N GLY A 5 16.86 4.26 4.53
CA GLY A 5 16.32 4.45 3.18
C GLY A 5 15.41 3.32 2.68
N TYR A 6 14.99 2.41 3.56
CA TYR A 6 14.03 1.34 3.25
C TYR A 6 12.80 1.41 4.15
N MET A 7 11.67 1.02 3.60
CA MET A 7 10.43 0.76 4.33
C MET A 7 10.01 -0.70 4.14
N VAL A 8 8.99 -1.13 4.89
CA VAL A 8 8.37 -2.44 4.70
C VAL A 8 7.02 -2.27 4.02
N ALA A 9 6.70 -3.20 3.12
CA ALA A 9 5.40 -3.29 2.46
C ALA A 9 4.81 -4.68 2.63
N LEU A 10 3.49 -4.77 2.65
CA LEU A 10 2.76 -6.04 2.60
C LEU A 10 2.43 -6.36 1.14
N ARG A 11 2.98 -7.46 0.62
CA ARG A 11 2.63 -8.00 -0.71
C ARG A 11 1.95 -9.35 -0.53
N GLY A 12 0.64 -9.39 -0.76
CA GLY A 12 -0.18 -10.54 -0.39
C GLY A 12 -0.10 -10.78 1.11
N THR A 13 0.49 -11.90 1.52
CA THR A 13 0.68 -12.27 2.93
C THR A 13 2.12 -12.08 3.44
N GLN A 14 3.01 -11.51 2.62
CA GLN A 14 4.45 -11.41 2.93
C GLN A 14 4.89 -9.96 3.19
N ILE A 15 5.73 -9.80 4.21
CA ILE A 15 6.39 -8.52 4.53
C ILE A 15 7.71 -8.46 3.75
N VAL A 16 7.85 -7.46 2.88
CA VAL A 16 9.04 -7.28 2.03
C VAL A 16 9.66 -5.89 2.22
N PRO A 17 11.00 -5.77 2.16
CA PRO A 17 11.66 -4.47 2.15
C PRO A 17 11.51 -3.78 0.79
N VAL A 18 11.25 -2.47 0.80
CA VAL A 18 11.11 -1.64 -0.40
C VAL A 18 11.96 -0.37 -0.21
N ALA A 19 12.64 0.08 -1.27
CA ALA A 19 13.38 1.33 -1.23
C ALA A 19 12.40 2.50 -1.05
N LEU A 20 12.73 3.43 -0.16
CA LEU A 20 11.85 4.55 0.16
C LEU A 20 11.54 5.38 -1.10
N ALA A 21 12.55 5.65 -1.93
CA ALA A 21 12.41 6.41 -3.17
C ALA A 21 11.34 5.84 -4.13
N ASP A 22 11.23 4.51 -4.22
CA ASP A 22 10.26 3.85 -5.10
C ASP A 22 8.83 3.94 -4.56
N ALA A 23 8.68 4.07 -3.23
CA ALA A 23 7.37 4.08 -2.58
C ALA A 23 6.74 5.48 -2.50
N VAL A 24 7.55 6.55 -2.45
CA VAL A 24 7.03 7.93 -2.33
C VAL A 24 6.84 8.63 -3.69
N GLY A 25 7.28 8.00 -4.80
CA GLY A 25 7.25 8.61 -6.12
C GLY A 25 5.85 8.91 -6.66
N GLU A 26 4.84 8.12 -6.27
CA GLU A 26 3.46 8.28 -6.74
C GLU A 26 2.45 8.01 -5.62
N MET A 27 1.63 9.01 -5.30
CA MET A 27 0.51 8.83 -4.37
C MET A 27 -0.56 7.97 -5.05
N ARG A 28 -0.70 6.72 -4.62
CA ARG A 28 -1.79 5.86 -5.08
C ARG A 28 -3.07 6.20 -4.32
N ALA A 29 -4.07 6.67 -5.04
CA ALA A 29 -5.42 6.80 -4.51
C ALA A 29 -6.15 5.45 -4.64
N LEU A 30 -7.06 5.16 -3.72
CA LEU A 30 -8.04 4.10 -3.90
C LEU A 30 -8.90 4.43 -5.12
N GLU A 31 -9.13 3.43 -5.98
CA GLU A 31 -10.06 3.59 -7.08
C GLU A 31 -11.48 3.81 -6.52
N LYS A 32 -12.28 4.67 -7.16
CA LYS A 32 -13.57 5.10 -6.62
C LYS A 32 -14.58 3.94 -6.49
N ASN A 33 -14.55 3.01 -7.44
CA ASN A 33 -15.32 1.77 -7.47
C ASN A 33 -15.15 0.90 -6.21
N PHE A 34 -13.96 0.89 -5.57
CA PHE A 34 -13.74 0.13 -4.35
C PHE A 34 -14.65 0.59 -3.20
N LEU A 35 -14.95 1.89 -3.14
CA LEU A 35 -15.84 2.43 -2.11
C LEU A 35 -17.30 2.09 -2.41
N GLU A 36 -17.70 2.16 -3.69
CA GLU A 36 -19.05 1.82 -4.15
C GLU A 36 -19.38 0.34 -3.91
N GLU A 37 -18.42 -0.57 -4.11
CA GLU A 37 -18.59 -2.01 -3.78
C GLU A 37 -18.70 -2.25 -2.27
N ALA A 38 -17.96 -1.50 -1.45
CA ALA A 38 -17.97 -1.65 0.00
C ALA A 38 -19.32 -1.21 0.63
N GLU A 39 -20.01 -0.24 0.03
CA GLU A 39 -21.34 0.21 0.48
C GLU A 39 -22.37 -0.93 0.51
N VAL A 40 -22.23 -1.94 -0.36
CA VAL A 40 -23.13 -3.11 -0.42
C VAL A 40 -23.08 -3.94 0.88
N PHE A 41 -21.96 -3.93 1.60
CA PHE A 41 -21.78 -4.69 2.84
C PHE A 41 -22.18 -3.91 4.10
N LEU A 42 -22.55 -2.63 3.98
CA LEU A 42 -23.00 -1.77 5.07
C LEU A 42 -24.54 -1.64 5.15
N GLN A 43 -25.27 -2.42 4.35
CA GLN A 43 -26.74 -2.57 4.38
C GLN A 43 -27.18 -3.76 5.24
#